data_AF-B7ARC3-F1
#
_entry.id   AF-B7ARC3-F1
#
_cell.length_a   1.000
_cell.length_b   1.000
_cell.length_c   1.000
_cell.angle_alpha   90.00
_cell.angle_beta   90.00
_cell.angle_gamma   90.00
#
_symmetry.space_group_name_H-M   'P 1'
#
loop_
_entity.id
_entity.type
_entity.pdbx_description
1 polymer ?
#
loop_
_entity_poly.entity_id
_entity_poly.type
_entity_poly.pdbx_seq_one_letter_code
_entity_poly.pdbx_strand_id
1 'polypeptide(L)' 'MLRSIFHLPELDEYIDILEEIIKRLPPGMVVHRLTGDGPKKLLIAPMWSADKKHVLNTINQRFMNDCLIQGSLYRK' A
#
# COMPACT_ATOMS: atom_id res chain seq x y z
N MET A 1 0.73 9.90 21.41
CA MET A 1 -0.69 9.75 21.80
C MET A 1 -1.46 8.80 20.88
N LEU A 2 -1.20 8.71 19.55
CA LEU A 2 -1.82 7.68 18.68
C LEU A 2 -1.03 6.36 18.56
N ARG A 3 0.31 6.41 18.48
CA ARG A 3 1.18 5.22 18.36
C ARG A 3 1.08 4.23 19.54
N SER A 4 0.56 4.64 20.70
CA SER A 4 0.47 3.79 21.90
C SER A 4 -0.86 3.03 22.00
N ILE A 5 -1.83 3.31 21.13
CA ILE A 5 -3.17 2.68 21.14
C ILE A 5 -3.42 1.92 19.83
N PHE A 6 -2.86 2.41 18.72
CA PHE A 6 -3.01 1.79 17.40
C PHE A 6 -1.66 1.64 16.73
N HIS A 7 -1.47 0.47 16.12
CA HIS A 7 -0.33 0.22 15.23
C HIS A 7 -0.49 1.08 13.97
N LEU A 8 0.58 1.79 13.63
CA LEU A 8 0.66 2.60 12.42
C LEU A 8 1.74 1.97 11.54
N PRO A 9 1.38 1.29 10.45
CA PRO A 9 2.36 0.62 9.63
C PRO A 9 3.35 1.63 9.07
N GLU A 10 4.63 1.26 9.07
CA GLU A 10 5.63 1.95 8.26
C GLU A 10 5.37 1.65 6.77
N LEU A 11 5.97 2.42 5.87
CA LEU A 11 5.69 2.31 4.43
C LEU A 11 5.97 0.89 3.91
N ASP A 12 7.07 0.27 4.32
CA ASP A 12 7.42 -1.08 3.87
C ASP A 12 6.40 -2.12 4.35
N GLU A 13 5.97 -2.03 5.61
CA GLU A 13 4.94 -2.94 6.15
C GLU A 13 3.59 -2.75 5.43
N TYR A 14 3.23 -1.51 5.11
CA TYR A 14 2.04 -1.23 4.30
C TYR A 14 2.13 -1.90 2.92
N ILE A 15 3.31 -1.85 2.28
CA ILE A 15 3.54 -2.48 0.98
C ILE A 15 3.47 -4.01 1.09
N ASP A 16 4.05 -4.61 2.13
CA ASP A 16 3.98 -6.05 2.35
C ASP A 16 2.51 -6.52 2.44
N ILE A 17 1.69 -5.79 3.20
CA ILE A 17 0.24 -6.06 3.29
C ILE A 17 -0.44 -5.86 1.93
N LEU A 18 -0.11 -4.79 1.21
CA LEU A 18 -0.67 -4.48 -0.10
C LEU A 18 -0.39 -5.61 -1.10
N GLU A 19 0.83 -6.12 -1.16
CA GLU A 19 1.19 -7.23 -2.05
C GLU A 19 0.38 -8.49 -1.75
N GLU A 20 0.21 -8.84 -0.48
CA GLU A 20 -0.59 -10.01 -0.09
C GLU A 20 -2.06 -9.87 -0.49
N ILE A 21 -2.60 -8.64 -0.41
CA ILE A 21 -3.94 -8.33 -0.93
C ILE A 21 -3.96 -8.54 -2.44
N ILE A 22 -3.06 -7.88 -3.19
CA ILE A 22 -3.03 -7.90 -4.66
C ILE A 22 -2.89 -9.33 -5.22
N LYS A 23 -2.03 -10.17 -4.62
CA LYS A 23 -1.88 -11.58 -5.00
C LYS A 23 -3.19 -12.37 -4.89
N ARG A 24 -4.12 -11.96 -4.02
CA ARG A 24 -5.38 -12.67 -3.75
C ARG A 24 -6.61 -12.04 -4.42
N LEU A 25 -6.46 -10.89 -5.07
CA LEU A 25 -7.56 -10.28 -5.82
C LEU A 25 -7.90 -11.11 -7.08
N PRO A 26 -9.15 -11.06 -7.56
CA PRO A 26 -9.48 -11.64 -8.86
C PRO A 26 -8.57 -11.05 -9.96
N PRO A 27 -7.98 -11.88 -10.85
CA PRO A 27 -7.04 -11.40 -11.87
C PRO A 27 -7.60 -10.29 -12.76
N GLY A 28 -8.90 -10.32 -13.07
CA GLY A 28 -9.57 -9.32 -13.90
C GLY A 28 -10.07 -8.06 -13.18
N MET A 29 -9.81 -7.91 -11.87
CA MET A 29 -10.28 -6.75 -11.11
C MET A 29 -9.35 -5.54 -11.32
N VAL A 30 -9.94 -4.36 -11.55
CA VAL A 30 -9.17 -3.10 -11.63
C VAL A 30 -9.11 -2.44 -10.25
N VAL A 31 -7.90 -2.20 -9.75
CA VAL A 31 -7.67 -1.46 -8.50
C VAL A 31 -7.46 0.02 -8.82
N HIS A 32 -8.44 0.87 -8.47
CA HIS A 32 -8.42 2.29 -8.83
C HIS A 32 -7.36 3.10 -8.06
N ARG A 33 -7.06 2.73 -6.82
CA ARG A 33 -6.12 3.45 -5.95
C ARG A 33 -5.39 2.47 -5.02
N LEU A 34 -4.07 2.56 -5.01
CA LEU A 34 -3.18 1.83 -4.08
C LEU A 34 -2.77 2.69 -2.88
N THR A 35 -3.02 3.99 -2.91
CA THR A 35 -2.75 4.92 -1.81
C THR A 35 -3.69 6.13 -1.93
N GLY A 36 -3.83 6.91 -0.86
CA GLY A 36 -4.75 8.03 -0.75
C GLY A 36 -4.04 9.38 -0.61
N ASP A 37 -4.59 10.42 -1.24
CA ASP A 37 -4.08 11.78 -1.17
C ASP A 37 -4.93 12.62 -0.21
N GLY A 38 -4.61 12.59 1.09
CA GLY A 38 -5.19 13.52 2.06
C GLY A 38 -4.53 14.90 1.96
N PRO A 39 -5.26 16.02 2.20
CA PRO A 39 -4.62 17.32 2.35
C PRO A 39 -3.56 17.26 3.45
N LYS A 40 -2.29 17.58 3.13
CA LYS A 40 -1.16 17.47 4.08
C LYS A 40 -1.42 18.15 5.43
N LYS A 41 -2.14 19.28 5.41
CA LYS A 41 -2.51 20.05 6.60
C LYS A 41 -3.47 19.32 7.55
N LEU A 42 -4.18 18.31 7.06
CA LEU A 42 -5.14 17.49 7.81
C LEU A 42 -4.59 16.09 8.11
N LEU A 43 -3.38 15.75 7.64
CA LEU A 43 -2.80 14.44 7.87
C LEU A 43 -2.37 14.30 9.33
N ILE A 44 -2.92 13.30 10.01
CA ILE A 44 -2.59 12.99 11.40
C ILE A 44 -1.49 11.90 11.45
N ALA A 45 -1.69 10.81 10.71
CA ALA A 45 -0.77 9.68 10.57
C ALA A 45 -1.28 8.71 9.46
N PRO A 46 -0.43 7.82 8.92
CA PRO A 46 1.03 7.83 9.05
C PRO A 46 1.66 8.92 8.17
N MET A 47 2.76 9.51 8.64
CA MET A 47 3.35 10.70 8.00
C MET A 47 3.92 10.42 6.61
N TRP A 48 4.37 9.20 6.35
CA TRP A 48 4.91 8.80 5.03
C TRP A 48 3.88 8.97 3.91
N SER A 49 2.58 8.88 4.22
CA SER A 49 1.51 9.01 3.22
C SER A 49 1.41 10.42 2.61
N ALA A 50 2.01 11.44 3.22
CA ALA A 50 2.05 12.80 2.66
C ALA A 50 2.95 12.91 1.41
N ASP A 51 3.94 12.03 1.24
CA ASP A 51 4.84 12.06 0.08
C ASP A 51 4.37 11.10 -1.01
N LYS A 52 3.30 11.48 -1.70
CA LYS A 52 2.69 10.68 -2.77
C LYS A 52 3.70 10.16 -3.79
N LYS A 53 4.64 11.01 -4.22
CA LYS A 53 5.61 10.64 -5.27
C LYS A 53 6.54 9.55 -4.74
N HIS A 54 7.06 9.73 -3.53
CA HIS A 54 7.90 8.74 -2.90
C HIS A 54 7.15 7.41 -2.72
N VAL A 55 5.94 7.45 -2.15
CA VAL A 55 5.12 6.25 -1.90
C VAL A 55 4.84 5.46 -3.18
N LEU A 56 4.39 6.12 -4.24
CA LEU A 56 4.10 5.45 -5.51
C LEU A 56 5.35 4.84 -6.15
N ASN A 57 6.49 5.54 -6.06
CA ASN A 57 7.75 5.01 -6.57
C ASN A 57 8.19 3.77 -5.79
N THR A 58 8.09 3.79 -4.46
CA THR A 58 8.45 2.65 -3.61
C THR A 58 7.54 1.45 -3.89
N ILE A 59 6.21 1.65 -4.00
CA ILE A 59 5.27 0.59 -4.39
C ILE A 59 5.67 -0.04 -5.72
N ASN A 60 5.91 0.77 -6.75
CA ASN A 60 6.29 0.26 -8.07
C ASN A 60 7.61 -0.52 -8.04
N GLN A 61 8.62 -0.02 -7.32
CA GLN A 61 9.89 -0.71 -7.18
C GLN A 61 9.74 -2.06 -6.48
N ARG A 62 8.98 -2.10 -5.38
CA ARG A 62 8.68 -3.33 -4.64
C ARG A 62 7.95 -4.35 -5.53
N PHE A 63 6.90 -3.93 -6.23
CA PHE A 63 6.16 -4.81 -7.14
C PHE A 63 7.05 -5.43 -8.22
N MET A 64 8.00 -4.66 -8.78
CA MET A 64 8.95 -5.18 -9.77
C MET A 64 9.96 -6.14 -9.15
N ASN A 65 10.56 -5.77 -8.00
CA ASN A 65 11.58 -6.57 -7.32
C ASN A 65 11.00 -7.91 -6.82
N ASP A 66 9.77 -7.88 -6.34
CA ASP A 66 9.08 -9.02 -5.75
C ASP A 66 8.31 -9.84 -6.81
N CYS A 67 8.46 -9.49 -8.10
CA CYS A 67 7.80 -10.13 -9.24
C CYS A 67 6.28 -10.28 -9.02
N LEU A 68 5.63 -9.23 -8.51
CA LEU A 68 4.23 -9.27 -8.09
C LEU A 68 3.30 -9.49 -9.28
N ILE A 69 2.50 -10.56 -9.20
CA ILE A 69 1.43 -10.85 -10.17
C ILE A 69 0.08 -10.82 -9.43
N GLN A 70 -0.82 -9.94 -9.86
CA GLN A 70 -2.19 -9.85 -9.32
C GLN A 70 -2.93 -11.19 -9.51
N GLY A 71 -3.57 -11.65 -8.44
CA GLY A 71 -4.36 -12.88 -8.48
C GLY A 71 -3.53 -14.17 -8.64
N SER A 72 -2.20 -14.10 -8.50
CA SER A 72 -1.32 -15.29 -8.48
C SER A 72 -1.70 -16.32 -7.41
N LEU A 73 -2.38 -15.89 -6.35
CA LEU A 73 -2.89 -16.72 -5.25
C LEU A 73 -4.42 -16.75 -5.20
N TYR A 74 -5.11 -16.26 -6.24
CA TYR A 74 -6.57 -16.22 -6.27
C TYR A 74 -7.17 -17.63 -6.29
N ARG A 75 -8.10 -17.90 -5.36
CA ARG A 75 -8.88 -19.14 -5.29
C ARG A 75 -10.34 -18.79 -5.52
N LYS A 76 -10.99 -19.50 -6.45
CA LYS A 76 -12.42 -19.36 -6.75
C LYS A 76 -13.29 -19.92 -5.63
#